data_AF-A0A2G9PCZ6-F1
#
_entry.id   AF-A0A2G9PCZ6-F1
#
_cell.length_a   1.000
_cell.length_b   1.000
_cell.length_c   1.000
_cell.angle_alpha   90.00
_cell.angle_beta   90.00
_cell.angle_gamma   90.00
#
_symmetry.space_group_name_H-M   'P 1'
#
loop_
_entity.id
_entity.type
_entity.pdbx_description
1 polymer ?
#
loop_
_entity_poly.entity_id
_entity_poly.type
_entity_poly.pdbx_seq_one_letter_code
_entity_poly.pdbx_strand_id
1 'polypeptide(L)'
;MSYKWIAEQRVSKKFSNLEVLNSYEIGKDGMNYFYEVICVDPSKAEIKSDKNINWITKPENQNRPERGLTSAAKKSRGLRDKSPTSNVRPSIGAGKRRKSRNEGVRKKNKL
;
A
#
# COMPACT_ATOMS: atom_id res chain seq x y z
N MET A 1 11.66 -4.32 -2.03
CA MET A 1 10.53 -4.55 -1.11
C MET A 1 11.06 -4.49 0.31
N SER A 2 10.43 -3.76 1.24
CA SER A 2 10.88 -3.74 2.65
C SER A 2 10.47 -5.04 3.37
N TYR A 3 11.29 -5.58 4.27
CA TYR A 3 10.95 -6.76 5.11
C TYR A 3 9.64 -6.57 5.88
N LYS A 4 9.43 -5.36 6.39
CA LYS A 4 8.18 -4.95 7.04
C LYS A 4 6.95 -5.11 6.13
N TRP A 5 7.07 -4.72 4.86
CA TRP A 5 5.97 -4.89 3.89
C TRP A 5 5.72 -6.37 3.57
N ILE A 6 6.77 -7.17 3.48
CA ILE A 6 6.65 -8.62 3.30
C ILE A 6 5.94 -9.26 4.51
N ALA A 7 6.24 -8.81 5.73
CA ALA A 7 5.58 -9.28 6.93
C ALA A 7 4.07 -8.97 6.91
N GLU A 8 3.69 -7.73 6.58
CA GLU A 8 2.27 -7.34 6.42
C GLU A 8 1.54 -8.20 5.39
N GLN A 9 2.16 -8.49 4.24
CA GLN A 9 1.58 -9.34 3.21
C GLN A 9 1.44 -10.80 3.65
N ARG A 10 2.40 -11.33 4.43
CA ARG A 10 2.32 -12.69 4.97
C ARG A 10 1.15 -12.82 5.96
N VAL A 11 0.95 -11.83 6.82
CA VAL A 11 -0.16 -11.81 7.78
C VAL A 11 -1.51 -11.70 7.07
N SER A 12 -1.63 -10.78 6.11
CA SER A 12 -2.84 -10.60 5.29
C SER A 12 -3.25 -11.90 4.57
N LYS A 13 -2.29 -12.61 3.96
CA LYS A 13 -2.55 -13.91 3.32
C LYS A 13 -2.95 -15.01 4.31
N LYS A 14 -2.43 -14.97 5.54
CA LYS A 14 -2.73 -15.98 6.56
C LYS A 14 -4.10 -15.76 7.20
N PHE A 15 -4.48 -14.50 7.40
CA PHE A 15 -5.73 -14.09 8.05
C PHE A 15 -6.57 -13.25 7.08
N SER A 16 -7.18 -13.92 6.10
CA SER A 16 -7.98 -13.27 5.04
C SER A 16 -9.27 -12.61 5.54
N ASN A 17 -9.73 -12.97 6.74
CA ASN A 17 -10.88 -12.36 7.40
C ASN A 17 -10.56 -11.01 8.09
N LEU A 18 -9.28 -10.67 8.23
CA LEU A 18 -8.82 -9.46 8.90
C LEU A 18 -8.16 -8.51 7.91
N GLU A 19 -8.29 -7.21 8.17
CA GLU A 19 -7.69 -6.17 7.35
C GLU A 19 -6.48 -5.55 8.08
N VAL A 20 -5.33 -5.55 7.43
CA VAL A 20 -4.09 -5.01 8.01
C VAL A 20 -4.14 -3.48 8.03
N LEU A 21 -4.00 -2.88 9.21
CA LEU A 21 -3.95 -1.44 9.40
C LEU A 21 -2.53 -0.91 9.13
N ASN A 22 -1.54 -1.41 9.88
CA ASN A 22 -0.13 -1.04 9.81
C ASN A 22 0.72 -2.06 10.60
N SER A 23 2.03 -1.82 10.68
CA SER A 23 2.94 -2.65 11.47
C SER A 23 4.04 -1.81 12.15
N TYR A 24 4.78 -2.41 13.09
CA TYR A 24 6.01 -1.84 13.67
C TYR A 24 7.08 -2.91 13.93
N GLU A 25 8.33 -2.49 14.06
CA GLU A 25 9.47 -3.37 14.32
C GLU A 25 9.55 -3.62 15.83
N ILE A 26 9.64 -4.89 16.21
CA ILE A 26 9.80 -5.30 17.61
C ILE A 26 11.28 -5.51 17.91
N GLY A 27 11.99 -6.15 16.98
CA GLY A 27 13.39 -6.49 17.14
C GLY A 27 13.92 -7.27 15.94
N LYS A 28 15.20 -7.59 16.01
CA LYS A 28 15.90 -8.39 15.00
C LYS A 28 16.90 -9.29 15.70
N ASP A 29 17.01 -10.49 15.17
CA ASP A 29 18.10 -11.41 15.48
C ASP A 29 19.11 -11.39 14.33
N GLY A 30 20.19 -12.17 14.42
CA GLY A 30 21.17 -12.30 13.33
C GLY A 30 20.58 -12.85 12.03
N MET A 31 19.45 -13.58 12.10
CA MET A 31 18.82 -14.22 10.95
C MET A 31 17.43 -13.68 10.60
N ASN A 32 16.68 -13.18 11.59
CA ASN A 32 15.26 -12.86 11.44
C ASN A 32 14.95 -11.42 11.86
N TYR A 33 13.92 -10.85 11.23
CA TYR A 33 13.33 -9.57 11.61
C TYR A 33 11.91 -9.80 12.11
N PHE A 34 11.60 -9.27 13.28
CA PHE A 34 10.31 -9.43 13.93
C PHE A 34 9.50 -8.14 13.84
N TYR A 35 8.25 -8.28 13.41
CA TYR A 35 7.32 -7.18 13.27
C TYR A 35 6.00 -7.53 13.93
N GLU A 36 5.42 -6.56 14.62
CA GLU A 36 4.04 -6.63 15.05
C GLU A 36 3.14 -6.06 13.95
N VAL A 37 2.13 -6.81 13.54
CA VAL A 37 1.16 -6.38 12.54
C VAL A 37 -0.18 -6.15 13.22
N ILE A 38 -0.70 -4.93 13.06
CA ILE A 38 -1.97 -4.52 13.63
C ILE A 38 -3.06 -4.82 12.60
N CYS A 39 -3.96 -5.74 12.95
CA CYS A 39 -5.09 -6.16 12.14
C CYS A 39 -6.41 -5.72 12.76
N VAL A 40 -7.41 -5.48 11.91
CA VAL A 40 -8.76 -5.09 12.32
C VAL A 40 -9.75 -6.08 11.71
N ASP A 41 -10.76 -6.49 12.49
CA ASP A 41 -11.86 -7.30 11.99
C ASP A 41 -12.99 -6.38 11.45
N PRO A 42 -13.19 -6.27 10.14
CA PRO A 42 -14.22 -5.42 9.56
C PRO A 42 -15.64 -5.95 9.76
N SER A 43 -15.82 -7.20 10.21
CA SER A 43 -17.14 -7.81 10.41
C SER A 43 -17.83 -7.33 11.69
N LYS A 44 -17.04 -6.89 12.69
CA LYS A 44 -17.48 -6.49 14.03
C LYS A 44 -18.32 -5.21 14.02
N ALA A 45 -19.35 -5.18 14.86
CA ALA A 45 -20.29 -4.05 14.94
C ALA A 45 -19.61 -2.81 15.53
N GLU A 46 -18.72 -3.00 16.50
CA GLU A 46 -17.93 -1.97 17.16
C GLU A 46 -17.11 -1.19 16.12
N ILE A 47 -16.40 -1.90 15.24
CA ILE A 47 -15.59 -1.31 14.17
C ILE A 47 -16.45 -0.58 13.12
N LYS A 48 -17.64 -1.11 12.80
CA LYS A 48 -18.56 -0.47 11.86
C LYS A 48 -19.15 0.83 12.43
N SER A 49 -19.45 0.84 13.73
CA SER A 49 -20.03 1.99 14.43
C SER A 49 -19.03 3.10 14.73
N ASP A 50 -17.74 2.76 14.86
CA ASP A 50 -16.68 3.71 15.20
C ASP A 50 -16.39 4.68 14.04
N LYS A 51 -16.59 5.98 14.29
CA LYS A 51 -16.41 7.05 13.29
C LYS A 51 -14.97 7.22 12.81
N ASN A 52 -13.97 6.79 13.59
CA ASN A 52 -12.56 6.99 13.30
C ASN A 52 -11.98 5.86 12.43
N ILE A 53 -12.42 4.62 12.64
CA ILE A 53 -11.83 3.44 11.98
C ILE A 53 -12.75 2.77 10.96
N ASN A 54 -14.06 3.08 10.94
CA ASN A 54 -15.02 2.44 10.04
C ASN A 54 -14.64 2.49 8.55
N TRP A 55 -13.81 3.44 8.13
CA TRP A 55 -13.32 3.54 6.75
C TRP A 55 -12.64 2.25 6.29
N ILE A 56 -12.04 1.48 7.19
CA ILE A 56 -11.39 0.21 6.88
C ILE A 56 -12.37 -0.88 6.46
N THR A 57 -13.65 -0.77 6.85
CA THR A 57 -14.70 -1.75 6.52
C THR A 57 -15.16 -1.65 5.07
N LYS A 58 -14.85 -0.54 4.39
CA LYS A 58 -15.28 -0.31 3.02
C LYS A 58 -14.51 -1.21 2.03
N PRO A 59 -15.15 -1.68 0.95
CA PRO A 59 -14.53 -2.62 0.01
C PRO A 59 -13.27 -2.05 -0.66
N GLU A 60 -13.16 -0.73 -0.84
CA GLU A 60 -11.97 -0.10 -1.43
C GLU A 60 -10.73 -0.22 -0.54
N ASN A 61 -10.91 -0.57 0.73
CA ASN A 61 -9.85 -0.75 1.73
C ASN A 61 -9.56 -2.23 2.02
N GLN A 62 -9.97 -3.16 1.15
CA GLN A 62 -9.60 -4.57 1.26
C GLN A 62 -8.21 -4.86 0.67
N ASN A 63 -7.50 -5.86 1.19
CA ASN A 63 -6.18 -6.28 0.72
C ASN A 63 -5.19 -5.10 0.56
N ARG A 64 -5.13 -4.22 1.57
CA ARG A 64 -4.27 -3.01 1.53
C ARG A 64 -2.78 -3.31 1.41
N PRO A 65 -2.22 -4.33 2.09
CA PRO A 65 -0.81 -4.69 1.94
C PRO A 65 -0.47 -5.14 0.52
N GLU A 66 -1.33 -5.93 -0.12
CA GLU A 66 -1.12 -6.47 -1.47
C GLU A 66 -1.05 -5.34 -2.50
N ARG A 67 -1.92 -4.34 -2.35
CA ARG A 67 -1.96 -3.14 -3.21
C ARG A 67 -0.92 -2.08 -2.83
N GLY A 68 -0.19 -2.31 -1.74
CA GLY A 68 0.85 -1.43 -1.26
C GLY A 68 0.33 -0.07 -0.78
N LEU A 69 -0.75 -0.09 0.01
CA LEU A 69 -1.39 1.10 0.60
C LEU A 69 -0.98 1.35 2.05
N THR A 70 -0.34 0.38 2.70
CA THR A 70 0.22 0.50 4.06
C THR A 70 1.41 1.46 4.10
N SER A 71 1.80 1.91 5.30
CA SER A 71 2.94 2.83 5.46
C SER A 71 4.26 2.23 4.99
N ALA A 72 4.50 0.94 5.29
CA ALA A 72 5.69 0.22 4.85
C ALA A 72 5.74 0.10 3.32
N ALA A 73 4.61 -0.20 2.69
CA ALA A 73 4.53 -0.27 1.24
C ALA A 73 4.70 1.09 0.56
N LYS A 74 4.07 2.14 1.07
CA LYS A 74 4.23 3.52 0.57
C LYS A 74 5.70 3.96 0.64
N LYS A 75 6.42 3.59 1.70
CA LYS A 75 7.88 3.79 1.79
C LYS A 75 8.60 3.04 0.66
N SER A 76 8.31 1.76 0.48
CA SER A 76 8.96 0.94 -0.56
C SER A 76 8.64 1.40 -1.98
N ARG A 77 7.51 2.07 -2.20
CA ARG A 77 7.09 2.64 -3.50
C ARG A 77 7.67 4.04 -3.76
N GLY A 78 8.45 4.61 -2.83
CA GLY A 78 8.98 5.97 -2.93
C GLY A 78 7.93 7.08 -2.80
N LEU A 79 6.76 6.77 -2.22
CA LEU A 79 5.64 7.72 -2.13
C LEU A 79 5.69 8.64 -0.91
N ARG A 80 6.72 8.52 -0.05
CA ARG A 80 6.93 9.43 1.09
C ARG A 80 7.37 10.81 0.63
N ASP A 81 8.11 10.89 -0.47
CA ASP A 81 8.58 12.16 -1.01
C ASP A 81 7.50 12.80 -1.90
N LYS A 82 7.43 14.13 -1.84
CA LYS A 82 6.44 14.95 -2.57
C LYS A 82 7.07 15.86 -3.62
N SER A 83 8.30 15.60 -4.05
CA SER A 83 8.95 16.48 -5.03
C SER A 83 8.16 16.53 -6.34
N PRO A 84 7.97 17.73 -6.94
CA PRO A 84 7.26 17.88 -8.22
C PRO A 84 7.92 17.14 -9.37
N THR A 85 9.24 16.92 -9.29
CA THR A 85 10.06 16.20 -10.26
C THR A 85 10.01 14.68 -10.11
N SER A 86 9.32 14.17 -9.09
CA SER A 86 9.24 12.74 -8.82
C SER A 86 8.53 11.97 -9.93
N ASN A 87 9.23 11.02 -10.54
CA ASN A 87 8.67 10.12 -11.55
C ASN A 87 7.83 8.97 -10.96
N VAL A 88 7.72 8.85 -9.62
CA VAL A 88 6.98 7.75 -8.98
C VAL A 88 5.50 8.07 -8.73
N ARG A 89 5.07 9.31 -8.95
CA ARG A 89 3.70 9.78 -8.71
C ARG A 89 2.84 9.80 -9.98
N PRO A 90 1.54 9.43 -9.92
CA PRO A 90 0.85 8.85 -8.76
C PRO A 90 1.26 7.38 -8.51
N SER A 91 1.73 6.71 -9.57
CA SER A 91 2.43 5.43 -9.54
C SER A 91 3.37 5.36 -10.75
N ILE A 92 4.41 4.52 -10.69
CA ILE A 92 5.36 4.33 -11.80
C ILE A 92 4.63 3.91 -13.09
N GLY A 93 3.66 2.99 -12.98
CA GLY A 93 2.87 2.52 -14.12
C GLY A 93 2.02 3.62 -14.76
N ALA A 94 1.35 4.44 -13.93
CA ALA A 94 0.58 5.58 -14.42
C ALA A 94 1.46 6.62 -15.12
N GLY A 95 2.65 6.89 -14.57
CA GLY A 95 3.63 7.78 -15.18
C GLY A 95 4.08 7.31 -16.58
N LYS A 96 4.41 6.02 -16.72
CA LYS A 96 4.77 5.42 -18.02
C LYS A 96 3.64 5.54 -19.05
N ARG A 97 2.40 5.22 -18.64
CA ARG A 97 1.22 5.31 -19.53
C ARG A 97 0.94 6.73 -20.01
N ARG A 98 1.20 7.74 -19.17
CA ARG A 98 1.06 9.16 -19.57
C ARG A 98 2.10 9.55 -20.62
N LYS A 99 3.36 9.12 -20.45
CA LYS A 99 4.45 9.42 -21.41
C LYS A 99 4.17 8.79 -22.78
N SER A 100 3.84 7.50 -22.82
CA SER A 100 3.53 6.80 -24.07
C SER A 100 2.32 7.39 -24.79
N ARG A 101 1.26 7.78 -24.06
CA ARG A 101 0.10 8.47 -24.63
C ARG A 101 0.49 9.80 -25.29
N ASN A 102 1.31 10.60 -24.62
CA ASN A 102 1.73 11.90 -25.14
C ASN A 102 2.65 11.77 -26.37
N GLU A 103 3.53 10.77 -26.39
CA GLU A 103 4.35 10.46 -27.56
C GLU A 103 3.51 10.05 -28.77
N GLY A 104 2.48 9.21 -28.55
CA GLY A 104 1.54 8.82 -29.59
C GLY A 104 0.76 10.01 -30.17
N VAL A 105 0.30 10.92 -29.34
CA VAL A 105 -0.37 12.17 -29.79
C VAL A 105 0.59 13.06 -30.58
N ARG A 106 1.82 13.25 -30.12
CA ARG A 106 2.84 14.05 -30.82
C ARG A 106 3.17 13.51 -32.21
N LYS A 107 3.23 12.18 -32.38
CA LYS A 107 3.48 11.56 -33.69
C LYS A 107 2.31 11.76 -34.65
N LYS A 108 1.06 11.70 -34.17
CA LYS A 108 -0.14 11.93 -34.98
C LYS A 108 -0.25 13.37 -35.51
N ASN A 109 0.16 14.36 -34.71
CA ASN A 109 0.08 15.77 -35.09
C ASN A 109 1.27 16.25 -35.96
N LYS A 110 2.20 15.35 -36.30
CA LYS A 110 3.40 15.64 -37.11
C LYS A 110 3.32 15.04 -38.53
N LEU A 111 2.25 14.30 -38.81
CA LEU A 111 1.81 13.83 -40.12
C LEU A 111 0.65 14.71 -40.56
#